data_AF-A0A355WKG5-F1
#
_entry.id   AF-A0A355WKG5-F1
#
_cell.length_a   1.000
_cell.length_b   1.000
_cell.length_c   1.000
_cell.angle_alpha   90.00
_cell.angle_beta   90.00
_cell.angle_gamma   90.00
#
_symmetry.space_group_name_H-M   'P 1'
#
loop_
_entity.id
_entity.type
_entity.pdbx_description
1 polymer ?
#
loop_
_entity_poly.entity_id
_entity_poly.type
_entity_poly.pdbx_seq_one_letter_code
_entity_poly.pdbx_strand_id
1 'polypeptide(L)' 'CSISEAIREHPELVKKYLGSVVPQSDNYYATLNSAVFSDGSFVYIPEGTKCPMELSTYFRINAENTGQFE' A
#
# COMPACT_ATOMS: atom_id res chain seq x y z
N CYS A 1 -6.25 5.20 -2.96
CA CYS A 1 -5.26 6.12 -3.58
C CYS A 1 -3.92 5.40 -3.66
N SER A 2 -2.93 6.00 -4.33
CA SER A 2 -1.55 5.51 -4.22
C SER A 2 -1.03 5.69 -2.79
N ILE A 3 -0.10 4.85 -2.35
CA ILE A 3 0.52 4.99 -1.02
C ILE A 3 1.25 6.33 -0.87
N SER A 4 1.89 6.82 -1.93
CA SER A 4 2.56 8.11 -1.98
C SER A 4 1.61 9.28 -1.74
N GLU A 5 0.43 9.24 -2.35
CA GLU A 5 -0.64 10.22 -2.13
C GLU A 5 -1.20 10.12 -0.69
N ALA A 6 -1.43 8.91 -0.20
CA ALA A 6 -1.92 8.68 1.16
C ALA A 6 -0.95 9.18 2.24
N ILE A 7 0.36 9.01 2.05
CA ILE A 7 1.39 9.55 2.98
C ILE A 7 1.31 11.08 3.03
N ARG A 8 1.06 11.74 1.90
CA ARG A 8 0.96 13.20 1.84
C ARG A 8 -0.33 13.72 2.45
N GLU A 9 -1.46 13.10 2.15
CA GLU A 9 -2.80 13.64 2.44
C GLU A 9 -3.39 13.08 3.74
N HIS A 10 -2.98 11.88 4.13
CA HIS A 10 -3.47 11.16 5.31
C HIS A 10 -2.33 10.57 6.17
N PRO A 11 -1.29 11.35 6.54
CA PRO A 11 -0.08 10.84 7.19
C PRO A 11 -0.37 10.11 8.50
N GLU A 12 -1.31 10.60 9.30
CA GLU A 12 -1.66 10.00 10.60
C GLU A 12 -2.31 8.61 10.45
N LEU A 13 -3.13 8.42 9.42
CA LEU A 13 -3.74 7.13 9.14
C LEU A 13 -2.69 6.14 8.63
N VAL A 14 -1.81 6.57 7.71
CA VAL A 14 -0.75 5.71 7.21
C VAL A 14 0.19 5.30 8.34
N LYS A 15 0.66 6.26 9.15
CA LYS A 15 1.56 5.99 10.28
C LYS A 15 0.97 5.04 11.32
N LYS A 16 -0.36 5.08 11.52
CA LYS A 16 -1.05 4.19 12.47
C LYS A 16 -1.03 2.72 12.03
N TYR A 17 -1.07 2.45 10.73
CA TYR A 17 -1.26 1.09 10.20
C TYR A 17 -0.03 0.54 9.44
N LEU A 18 0.82 1.39 8.87
CA LEU A 18 2.01 0.96 8.17
C LEU A 18 2.97 0.27 9.14
N GLY A 19 3.38 -0.95 8.82
CA GLY A 19 4.28 -1.74 9.66
C GLY A 19 3.64 -2.42 10.86
N SER A 20 2.32 -2.27 11.08
CA SER A 20 1.65 -2.88 12.25
C SER A 20 1.47 -4.41 12.12
N VAL A 21 1.39 -4.92 10.89
CA VAL A 21 1.26 -6.36 10.58
C VAL A 21 2.57 -6.96 10.12
N VAL A 22 3.30 -6.25 9.25
CA VAL A 22 4.63 -6.65 8.76
C VAL A 22 5.63 -5.58 9.22
N PRO A 23 6.33 -5.78 10.34
CA PRO A 23 7.34 -4.84 10.81
C PRO A 23 8.49 -4.67 9.81
N GLN A 24 9.16 -3.52 9.85
CA GLN A 24 10.34 -3.25 9.01
C GLN A 24 11.46 -4.29 9.22
N SER A 25 11.53 -4.92 10.39
CA SER A 25 12.53 -5.93 10.73
C SER A 25 12.07 -7.38 10.54
N ASP A 26 10.93 -7.61 9.87
CA ASP A 26 10.30 -8.94 9.77
C ASP A 26 11.20 -9.96 9.07
N ASN A 27 11.69 -9.62 7.88
CA ASN A 27 12.63 -10.44 7.12
C ASN A 27 13.41 -9.57 6.13
N TYR A 28 14.45 -10.14 5.52
CA TYR A 28 15.34 -9.44 4.59
C TYR A 28 14.58 -8.66 3.50
N TYR A 29 13.59 -9.28 2.86
CA TYR A 29 12.83 -8.65 1.78
C TYR A 29 11.86 -7.59 2.29
N ALA A 30 11.23 -7.82 3.45
CA ALA A 30 10.37 -6.83 4.09
C ALA A 30 11.16 -5.57 4.52
N THR A 31 12.37 -5.75 5.06
CA THR A 31 13.27 -4.63 5.39
C THR A 31 13.66 -3.85 4.15
N LEU A 32 14.03 -4.55 3.07
CA LEU A 32 14.36 -3.91 1.81
C LEU A 32 13.17 -3.14 1.24
N ASN A 33 12.00 -3.77 1.12
CA ASN A 33 10.77 -3.15 0.62
C ASN A 33 10.38 -1.94 1.46
N SER A 34 10.38 -2.04 2.79
CA SER A 34 10.06 -0.93 3.69
C SER A 34 10.97 0.29 3.51
N ALA A 35 12.20 0.09 3.05
CA ALA A 35 13.16 1.16 2.83
C ALA A 35 13.08 1.79 1.43
N VAL A 36 12.65 1.03 0.41
CA VAL A 36 12.76 1.46 -1.00
C VAL A 36 11.44 1.47 -1.77
N PHE A 37 10.30 1.16 -1.14
CA PHE A 37 9.00 1.19 -1.83
C PHE A 37 8.73 2.58 -2.42
N SER A 38 8.24 2.60 -3.65
CA SER A 38 7.86 3.81 -4.38
C SER A 38 6.44 3.77 -4.92
N ASP A 39 5.86 2.57 -5.00
CA ASP A 39 4.52 2.31 -5.48
C ASP A 39 3.76 1.47 -4.44
N GLY A 40 2.46 1.33 -4.65
CA GLY A 40 1.58 0.57 -3.76
C GLY A 40 0.23 1.27 -3.57
N SER A 41 -0.73 0.52 -3.03
CA SER A 41 -2.10 1.01 -2.83
C SER A 41 -2.42 1.18 -1.35
N PHE A 42 -3.02 2.33 -1.00
CA PHE A 42 -3.58 2.55 0.33
C PHE A 42 -5.11 2.59 0.27
N VAL A 43 -5.74 1.77 1.10
CA VAL A 43 -7.19 1.62 1.20
C VAL A 43 -7.61 1.74 2.66
N TYR A 44 -8.55 2.64 2.94
CA TYR A 44 -9.15 2.82 4.25
C TYR A 44 -10.67 2.92 4.12
N ILE A 45 -11.40 2.10 4.89
CA ILE A 45 -12.86 2.13 4.96
C ILE A 45 -13.23 2.55 6.39
N PRO A 46 -13.89 3.70 6.58
CA PRO A 46 -14.32 4.15 7.91
C PRO A 46 -15.27 3.16 8.59
N GLU A 47 -15.23 3.14 9.92
CA GLU A 47 -16.15 2.33 10.72
C GLU A 47 -17.62 2.61 10.37
N GLY A 48 -18.44 1.55 10.35
CA GLY A 48 -19.85 1.65 9.97
C GLY A 48 -20.11 1.86 8.47
N THR A 49 -19.06 1.92 7.64
CA THR A 49 -19.21 2.07 6.19
C THR A 49 -19.08 0.72 5.49
N LYS A 50 -20.07 0.36 4.67
CA LYS A 50 -19.95 -0.77 3.73
C LYS A 50 -19.49 -0.25 2.38
N CYS A 51 -18.40 -0.82 1.84
CA CYS A 51 -17.94 -0.46 0.50
C CYS A 51 -19.04 -0.79 -0.52
N PRO A 52 -19.47 0.17 -1.36
CA PRO A 52 -20.57 -0.04 -2.31
C PRO A 52 -20.16 -0.88 -3.53
N MET A 53 -18.88 -1.20 -3.66
CA MET A 53 -18.30 -1.94 -4.79
C MET A 53 -17.08 -2.75 -4.36
N GLU A 54 -16.64 -3.67 -5.20
CA GLU A 54 -15.36 -4.37 -5.01
C GLU A 54 -14.20 -3.46 -5.41
N LEU A 55 -13.17 -3.42 -4.56
CA LEU A 55 -11.93 -2.71 -4.86
C LEU A 55 -10.98 -3.65 -5.59
N SER A 56 -10.59 -3.27 -6.80
CA SER A 56 -9.64 -4.04 -7.61
C SER A 56 -8.50 -3.14 -8.06
N THR A 57 -7.28 -3.55 -7.76
CA THR A 57 -6.04 -2.99 -8.33
C THR A 57 -5.52 -3.84 -9.50
N TYR A 58 -6.30 -4.85 -9.92
CA TYR A 58 -5.90 -5.74 -11.01
C TYR A 58 -6.05 -5.01 -12.35
N PHE A 59 -4.91 -4.65 -12.93
CA PHE A 59 -4.83 -4.22 -14.31
C PHE A 59 -4.26 -5.35 -15.16
N ARG A 60 -4.91 -5.65 -16.30
CA ARG A 60 -4.34 -6.57 -17.28
C ARG A 60 -3.23 -5.86 -18.04
N ILE A 61 -2.01 -5.96 -17.54
CA ILE A 61 -0.83 -5.32 -18.12
C ILE A 61 -0.29 -6.22 -19.26
N ASN A 62 -0.37 -5.73 -20.51
CA ASN A 62 0.24 -6.38 -21.68
C ASN A 62 1.64 -5.80 -22.00
N ALA A 63 2.28 -5.08 -21.06
CA ALA A 63 3.58 -4.42 -21.24
C ALA A 63 4.65 -5.10 -20.38
N GLU A 64 5.77 -5.47 -21.00
CA GLU A 64 6.81 -6.38 -20.46
C GLU A 64 7.61 -5.87 -19.24
N ASN A 65 7.36 -4.67 -18.69
CA ASN A 65 8.23 -4.08 -17.65
C ASN A 65 7.51 -3.16 -16.64
N THR A 66 6.51 -3.67 -15.92
CA THR A 66 6.08 -3.05 -14.65
C THR A 66 6.73 -3.83 -13.51
N GLY A 67 7.64 -3.17 -12.79
CA GLY A 67 8.58 -3.80 -11.87
C GLY A 67 7.93 -4.20 -10.53
N GLN A 68 8.34 -5.36 -10.01
CA GLN A 68 7.92 -5.89 -8.72
C GLN A 68 8.63 -5.19 -7.56
N PHE A 69 8.13 -4.02 -7.13
CA PHE A 69 8.21 -3.58 -5.73
C PHE A 69 7.03 -2.64 -5.47
N GLU A 70 5.90 -3.24 -5.06
CA GLU A 70 4.78 -2.58 -4.39
C GLU A 70 4.90 -2.75 -2.87
#